data_AF-A0A9E1DXC3-F1
#
_entry.id   AF-A0A9E1DXC3-F1
#
_cell.length_a   1.000
_cell.length_b   1.000
_cell.length_c   1.000
_cell.angle_alpha   90.00
_cell.angle_beta   90.00
_cell.angle_gamma   90.00
#
_symmetry.space_group_name_H-M   'P 1'
#
loop_
_entity.id
_entity.type
_entity.pdbx_description
1 polymer ?
#
loop_
_entity_poly.entity_id
_entity_poly.type
_entity_poly.pdbx_seq_one_letter_code
_entity_poly.pdbx_strand_id
1 'polypeptide(L)'
;GENAVRAEKTRKDYENALHLMAPRSDGWQPPVLACSALEMTGIDEIWDTVLAHRRKMEASGELFRKRSRQARDWFDFLVEEGLKEWFYGLSEVKSLLPDLTRRLELGDTTAMAAARQLLELVTHEYERKQT
;
A
#
# COMPACT_ATOMS: atom_id res chain seq x y z
N GLY A 1 11.42 32.33 0.59
CA GLY A 1 10.09 32.90 0.26
C GLY A 1 9.27 33.24 1.51
N GLU A 2 8.13 33.89 1.30
CA GLU A 2 7.28 34.50 2.35
C GLU A 2 6.79 33.52 3.43
N ASN A 3 6.69 32.23 3.11
CA ASN A 3 6.21 31.21 4.04
C ASN A 3 7.26 30.67 5.03
N ALA A 4 8.50 31.17 5.00
CA ALA A 4 9.59 30.64 5.84
C ALA A 4 9.25 30.59 7.33
N VAL A 5 8.63 31.65 7.88
CA VAL A 5 8.24 31.71 9.30
C VAL A 5 7.18 30.66 9.65
N ARG A 6 6.21 30.45 8.75
CA ARG A 6 5.17 29.43 8.93
C ARG A 6 5.76 28.02 8.83
N ALA A 7 6.65 27.81 7.86
CA ALA A 7 7.35 26.55 7.67
C ALA A 7 8.16 26.15 8.91
N GLU A 8 8.89 27.10 9.52
CA GLU A 8 9.67 26.83 10.74
C GLU A 8 8.77 26.51 11.94
N LYS A 9 7.63 27.20 12.09
CA LYS A 9 6.66 26.87 13.13
C LYS A 9 6.15 25.44 12.95
N THR A 10 5.71 25.08 11.75
CA THR A 10 5.23 23.74 11.42
C THR A 10 6.30 22.67 11.59
N ARG A 11 7.57 22.98 11.27
CA ARG A 11 8.72 22.08 11.50
C ARG A 11 8.81 21.70 12.98
N LYS A 12 8.75 22.69 13.88
CA LYS A 12 8.77 22.47 15.33
C LYS A 12 7.54 21.69 15.83
N ASP A 13 6.36 21.99 15.29
CA ASP A 13 5.14 21.28 15.66
C ASP A 13 5.25 19.78 15.33
N TYR A 14 5.76 19.43 14.15
CA TYR A 14 6.00 18.03 13.76
C TYR A 14 7.15 17.38 14.53
N GLU A 15 8.23 18.12 14.81
CA GLU A 15 9.35 17.61 15.61
C GLU A 15 8.88 17.18 16.99
N ASN A 16 8.11 18.05 17.67
CA ASN A 16 7.49 17.74 18.95
C ASN A 16 6.55 16.53 18.86
N ALA A 17 5.72 16.46 17.81
CA ALA A 17 4.81 15.34 17.64
C ALA A 17 5.56 14.01 17.45
N LEU A 18 6.59 13.98 16.62
CA LEU A 18 7.39 12.77 16.37
C LEU A 18 8.16 12.32 17.60
N HIS A 19 8.59 13.23 18.47
CA HIS A 19 9.20 12.89 19.76
C HIS A 19 8.24 12.17 20.72
N LEU A 20 6.93 12.37 20.58
CA LEU A 20 5.91 11.68 21.39
C LEU A 20 5.54 10.29 20.83
N MET A 21 5.95 9.97 19.60
CA MET A 21 5.61 8.70 18.96
C MET A 21 6.65 7.62 19.27
N ALA A 22 6.21 6.37 19.37
CA ALA A 22 7.13 5.24 19.46
C ALA A 22 7.98 5.15 18.18
N PRO A 23 9.31 4.98 18.29
CA PRO A 23 10.18 4.87 17.13
C PRO A 23 9.84 3.62 16.33
N ARG A 24 9.72 3.76 15.00
CA ARG A 24 9.40 2.65 14.09
C ARG A 24 10.59 1.74 13.78
N SER A 25 11.80 2.25 13.94
CA SER A 25 13.06 1.56 13.68
C SER A 25 13.98 1.81 14.86
N ASP A 26 14.68 0.77 15.31
CA ASP A 26 15.53 0.88 16.49
C ASP A 26 16.65 1.91 16.26
N GLY A 27 16.64 2.94 17.11
CA GLY A 27 17.64 3.99 17.13
C GLY A 27 17.52 5.05 16.02
N TRP A 28 16.53 5.01 15.12
CA TRP A 28 16.31 6.12 14.17
C TRP A 28 15.15 6.99 14.61
N GLN A 29 15.46 8.22 15.04
CA GLN A 29 14.47 9.27 15.25
C GLN A 29 14.38 10.09 13.96
N PRO A 30 13.24 10.13 13.28
CA PRO A 30 13.11 10.91 12.04
C PRO A 30 13.27 12.42 12.34
N PRO A 31 14.26 13.11 11.74
CA PRO A 31 14.37 14.55 11.88
C PRO A 31 13.30 15.26 11.05
N VAL A 32 12.93 16.48 11.45
CA VAL A 32 12.03 17.34 10.69
C VAL A 32 12.81 18.53 10.16
N LEU A 33 12.91 18.61 8.83
CA LEU A 33 13.67 19.61 8.10
C LEU A 33 12.73 20.49 7.28
N ALA A 34 13.09 21.76 7.10
CA ALA A 34 12.42 22.67 6.19
C ALA A 34 13.32 22.91 4.97
N CYS A 35 12.72 22.97 3.79
CA CYS A 35 13.44 23.30 2.56
C CYS A 35 12.63 24.26 1.69
N SER A 36 13.30 24.88 0.72
CA SER A 36 12.66 25.62 -0.34
C SER A 36 13.27 25.26 -1.68
N ALA A 37 12.50 24.61 -2.54
CA ALA A 37 12.92 24.36 -3.92
C ALA A 37 13.08 25.67 -4.72
N LEU A 38 12.27 26.70 -4.41
CA LEU A 38 12.36 28.01 -5.06
C LEU A 38 13.66 28.74 -4.71
N GLU A 39 14.03 28.73 -3.43
CA GLU A 39 15.27 29.37 -2.95
C GLU A 39 16.48 28.43 -3.00
N MET A 40 16.29 27.18 -3.41
CA MET A 40 17.31 26.12 -3.40
C MET A 40 17.98 25.92 -2.03
N THR A 41 17.20 25.99 -0.95
CA THR A 41 17.69 25.84 0.44
C THR A 41 17.21 24.55 1.09
N GLY A 42 18.05 23.92 1.91
CA GLY A 42 17.71 22.72 2.70
C GLY A 42 17.61 21.41 1.92
N ILE A 43 17.77 21.42 0.59
CA ILE A 43 17.68 20.21 -0.25
C ILE A 43 18.86 19.27 0.00
N ASP A 44 20.09 19.81 0.08
CA ASP A 44 21.29 19.02 0.35
C ASP A 44 21.22 18.35 1.74
N GLU A 45 20.75 19.09 2.76
CA GLU A 45 20.58 18.57 4.12
C GLU A 45 19.55 17.42 4.17
N ILE A 46 18.45 17.54 3.42
CA ILE A 46 17.48 16.46 3.27
C ILE A 46 18.14 15.23 2.63
N TRP A 47 18.94 15.42 1.58
CA TRP A 47 19.60 14.32 0.90
C TRP A 47 20.62 13.62 1.81
N ASP A 48 21.43 14.38 2.53
CA ASP A 48 22.38 13.85 3.52
C ASP A 48 21.67 13.06 4.61
N THR A 49 20.51 13.55 5.07
CA THR A 49 19.66 12.84 6.03
C THR A 49 19.15 11.51 5.48
N VAL A 50 18.72 11.47 4.21
CA VAL A 50 18.30 10.23 3.54
C VAL A 50 19.45 9.23 3.46
N LEU A 51 20.66 9.70 3.13
CA LEU A 51 21.85 8.85 3.07
C LEU A 51 22.25 8.33 4.47
N ALA A 52 22.16 9.17 5.50
CA ALA A 52 22.43 8.77 6.88
C ALA A 52 21.46 7.68 7.36
N HIS A 53 20.16 7.85 7.08
CA HIS A 53 19.14 6.83 7.35
C HIS A 53 19.47 5.52 6.63
N ARG A 54 19.78 5.60 5.32
CA ARG A 54 20.11 4.42 4.52
C ARG A 54 21.29 3.65 5.12
N ARG A 55 22.40 4.33 5.44
CA ARG A 55 23.58 3.72 6.04
C ARG A 55 23.25 3.00 7.35
N LYS A 56 22.43 3.64 8.21
CA LYS A 56 22.00 3.03 9.47
C LYS A 56 21.17 1.77 9.25
N MET A 57 20.22 1.82 8.32
CA MET A 57 19.32 0.70 8.01
C MET A 57 20.05 -0.46 7.31
N GLU A 58 21.08 -0.17 6.53
CA GLU A 58 21.97 -1.16 5.94
C GLU A 58 22.84 -1.82 7.02
N ALA A 59 23.46 -1.03 7.90
CA ALA A 59 24.28 -1.53 9.00
C ALA A 59 23.50 -2.44 9.98
N SER A 60 22.22 -2.13 10.23
CA SER A 60 21.35 -2.95 11.08
C SER A 60 20.70 -4.14 10.34
N GLY A 61 20.90 -4.27 9.02
CA GLY A 61 20.22 -5.25 8.17
C GLY A 61 18.70 -5.05 8.07
N GLU A 62 18.14 -3.98 8.64
CA GLU A 62 16.71 -3.69 8.61
C GLU A 62 16.24 -3.36 7.19
N LEU A 63 17.06 -2.68 6.38
CA LEU A 63 16.73 -2.35 4.99
C LEU A 63 16.44 -3.62 4.16
N PHE A 64 17.29 -4.63 4.31
CA PHE A 64 17.13 -5.91 3.61
C PHE A 64 15.85 -6.62 4.04
N ARG A 65 15.64 -6.75 5.36
CA ARG A 65 14.43 -7.41 5.92
C ARG A 65 13.15 -6.69 5.48
N LYS A 66 13.15 -5.35 5.47
CA LYS A 66 12.02 -4.53 5.01
C LYS A 66 11.72 -4.77 3.53
N ARG A 67 12.75 -4.78 2.68
CA ARG A 67 12.59 -5.05 1.23
C ARG A 67 12.11 -6.46 0.94
N SER A 68 12.61 -7.46 1.67
CA SER A 68 12.15 -8.84 1.52
C SER A 68 10.67 -8.99 1.88
N ARG A 69 10.22 -8.35 2.98
CA ARG A 69 8.78 -8.28 3.31
C ARG A 69 7.98 -7.57 2.23
N GLN A 70 8.42 -6.40 1.78
CA GLN A 70 7.75 -5.66 0.71
C GLN A 70 7.63 -6.46 -0.59
N ALA A 71 8.67 -7.23 -0.95
CA ALA A 71 8.64 -8.08 -2.14
C ALA A 71 7.62 -9.22 -1.99
N ARG A 72 7.49 -9.80 -0.79
CA ARG A 72 6.45 -10.77 -0.47
C ARG A 72 5.06 -10.14 -0.54
N ASP A 73 4.86 -9.01 0.11
CA ASP A 73 3.56 -8.31 0.11
C ASP A 73 3.15 -7.93 -1.32
N TRP A 74 4.12 -7.52 -2.15
CA TRP A 74 3.90 -7.23 -3.55
C TRP A 74 3.57 -8.47 -4.38
N PHE A 75 4.23 -9.60 -4.10
CA PHE A 75 3.89 -10.88 -4.70
C PHE A 75 2.45 -11.30 -4.37
N ASP A 76 2.05 -11.24 -3.09
CA ASP A 76 0.69 -11.58 -2.65
C ASP A 76 -0.34 -10.68 -3.35
N PHE A 77 -0.08 -9.36 -3.41
CA PHE A 77 -0.91 -8.41 -4.14
C PHE A 77 -1.06 -8.74 -5.63
N LEU A 78 0.04 -9.05 -6.32
CA LEU A 78 0.00 -9.37 -7.75
C LEU A 78 -0.78 -10.65 -8.03
N VAL A 79 -0.67 -11.66 -7.17
CA VAL A 79 -1.45 -12.90 -7.30
C VAL A 79 -2.93 -12.61 -7.11
N GLU A 80 -3.31 -11.86 -6.06
CA GLU A 80 -4.71 -11.51 -5.82
C GLU A 80 -5.31 -10.67 -6.96
N GLU A 81 -4.61 -9.64 -7.43
CA GLU A 81 -5.09 -8.81 -8.53
C GLU A 81 -5.17 -9.60 -9.83
N GLY A 82 -4.18 -10.44 -10.13
CA GLY A 82 -4.22 -11.32 -11.29
C GLY A 82 -5.38 -12.30 -11.25
N LEU A 83 -5.68 -12.88 -10.07
CA LEU A 83 -6.83 -13.76 -9.88
C LEU A 83 -8.16 -13.01 -10.05
N LYS A 84 -8.29 -11.78 -9.53
CA LYS A 84 -9.48 -10.95 -9.70
C LYS A 84 -9.70 -10.60 -11.17
N GLU A 85 -8.65 -10.11 -11.85
CA GLU A 85 -8.73 -9.74 -13.27
C GLU A 85 -9.13 -10.94 -14.14
N TRP A 86 -8.48 -12.08 -13.91
CA TRP A 86 -8.82 -13.33 -14.58
C TRP A 86 -10.29 -13.72 -14.35
N PHE A 87 -10.71 -13.75 -13.08
CA PHE A 87 -12.04 -14.19 -12.67
C PHE A 87 -13.15 -13.31 -13.26
N TYR A 88 -13.05 -11.99 -13.09
CA TYR A 88 -14.00 -11.05 -13.67
C TYR A 88 -13.88 -10.95 -15.20
N GLY A 89 -12.81 -11.49 -15.78
CA GLY A 89 -12.60 -11.65 -17.22
C GLY A 89 -13.47 -12.75 -17.85
N LEU A 90 -13.84 -13.78 -17.09
CA LEU A 90 -14.60 -14.94 -17.56
C LEU A 90 -15.98 -14.54 -18.08
N SER A 91 -16.39 -15.06 -19.24
CA SER A 91 -17.67 -14.75 -19.86
C SER A 91 -18.87 -15.12 -18.99
N GLU A 92 -18.77 -16.26 -18.29
CA GLU A 92 -19.81 -16.77 -17.39
C GLU A 92 -19.99 -15.85 -16.18
N VAL A 93 -18.90 -15.45 -15.53
CA VAL A 93 -18.90 -14.48 -14.43
C VAL A 93 -19.47 -13.14 -14.89
N LYS A 94 -19.02 -12.61 -16.03
CA LYS A 94 -19.55 -11.35 -16.61
C LYS A 94 -21.05 -11.41 -16.85
N SER A 95 -21.58 -12.56 -17.27
CA SER A 95 -23.00 -12.74 -17.54
C SER A 95 -23.84 -12.86 -16.28
N LEU A 96 -23.33 -13.52 -15.24
CA LEU A 96 -24.07 -13.82 -14.01
C LEU A 96 -24.01 -12.68 -12.98
N LEU A 97 -22.92 -11.91 -12.99
CA LEU A 97 -22.68 -10.85 -12.00
C LEU A 97 -23.82 -9.82 -11.90
N PRO A 98 -24.39 -9.28 -13.00
CA PRO A 98 -25.47 -8.28 -12.91
C PRO A 98 -26.75 -8.81 -12.24
N ASP A 99 -27.14 -10.06 -12.52
CA ASP A 99 -28.32 -10.67 -11.91
C ASP A 99 -28.13 -10.89 -10.40
N LEU A 100 -26.95 -11.41 -10.01
CA LEU A 100 -26.64 -11.62 -8.60
C LEU A 100 -26.55 -10.31 -7.82
N THR A 101 -25.98 -9.25 -8.40
CA THR A 101 -25.98 -7.92 -7.79
C THR A 101 -27.41 -7.43 -7.55
N ARG A 102 -28.28 -7.53 -8.57
CA ARG A 102 -29.69 -7.13 -8.44
C ARG A 102 -30.40 -7.90 -7.32
N ARG A 103 -30.24 -9.23 -7.29
CA ARG A 103 -30.86 -10.08 -6.25
C ARG A 103 -30.35 -9.77 -4.86
N LEU A 104 -29.09 -9.34 -4.72
CA LEU A 104 -28.51 -8.93 -3.44
C LEU A 104 -29.10 -7.59 -2.97
N GLU A 105 -29.24 -6.62 -3.87
CA GLU A 105 -29.86 -5.31 -3.56
C GLU A 105 -31.33 -5.43 -3.18
N LEU A 106 -32.06 -6.38 -3.78
CA LEU A 106 -33.46 -6.68 -3.47
C LEU A 106 -33.64 -7.53 -2.20
N GLY A 107 -32.56 -8.10 -1.66
CA GLY A 107 -32.62 -9.00 -0.50
C GLY A 107 -33.06 -10.43 -0.80
N ASP A 108 -33.14 -10.80 -2.09
CA ASP A 108 -33.53 -12.13 -2.56
C ASP A 108 -32.40 -13.18 -2.41
N THR A 109 -31.18 -12.74 -2.14
CA THR A 109 -30.03 -13.59 -1.83
C THR A 109 -29.11 -12.91 -0.82
N THR A 110 -28.28 -13.69 -0.14
CA THR A 110 -27.25 -13.17 0.77
C THR A 110 -25.92 -12.98 0.04
N ALA A 111 -25.07 -12.08 0.53
CA ALA A 111 -23.71 -11.90 0.02
C ALA A 111 -22.90 -13.21 -0.02
N MET A 112 -23.03 -14.04 1.01
CA MET A 112 -22.38 -15.36 1.08
C MET A 112 -22.87 -16.29 -0.05
N ALA A 113 -24.18 -16.39 -0.25
CA ALA A 113 -24.76 -17.27 -1.26
C ALA A 113 -24.43 -16.81 -2.70
N ALA A 114 -24.49 -15.51 -2.96
CA ALA A 114 -24.13 -14.94 -4.26
C ALA A 114 -22.63 -15.12 -4.58
N ALA A 115 -21.74 -14.84 -3.60
CA ALA A 115 -20.32 -15.04 -3.78
C ALA A 115 -19.97 -16.51 -4.05
N ARG A 116 -20.60 -17.44 -3.33
CA ARG A 116 -20.40 -18.88 -3.55
C ARG A 116 -20.79 -19.31 -4.96
N GLN A 117 -21.93 -18.86 -5.47
CA GLN A 117 -22.36 -19.17 -6.84
C GLN A 117 -21.35 -18.70 -7.89
N LEU A 118 -20.78 -17.50 -7.72
CA LEU A 118 -19.74 -16.99 -8.62
C LEU A 118 -18.45 -17.81 -8.50
N LEU A 119 -18.04 -18.18 -7.29
CA LEU A 119 -16.80 -18.94 -7.05
C LEU A 119 -16.89 -20.39 -7.55
N GLU A 120 -18.07 -21.02 -7.55
CA GLU A 120 -18.27 -22.37 -8.09
C GLU A 120 -17.96 -22.45 -9.60
N LEU A 121 -18.07 -21.34 -10.34
CA LEU A 121 -17.69 -21.27 -11.76
C LEU A 121 -16.19 -21.49 -12.00
N VAL A 122 -15.34 -21.14 -11.03
CA VAL A 122 -13.87 -21.33 -11.10
C VAL A 122 -13.52 -22.80 -11.20
N THR A 123 -14.16 -23.64 -10.38
CA THR A 123 -13.88 -25.09 -10.33
C THR A 123 -14.24 -25.76 -11.66
N HIS A 124 -15.37 -25.37 -12.26
CA HIS A 124 -15.83 -25.93 -13.53
C HIS A 124 -15.01 -25.48 -14.75
N GLU A 125 -14.47 -24.25 -14.76
CA GLU A 125 -13.51 -23.81 -15.79
C GLU A 125 -12.18 -24.59 -15.71
N TYR A 126 -11.68 -24.86 -14.51
CA TYR A 126 -10.44 -25.60 -14.32
C TYR A 126 -10.54 -27.04 -14.85
N GLU A 127 -11.66 -27.73 -14.57
CA GLU A 127 -11.92 -29.10 -15.04
C GLU A 127 -12.05 -29.17 -16.57
N ARG A 128 -12.69 -28.17 -17.21
CA ARG A 128 -12.85 -28.10 -18.67
C ARG A 128 -11.55 -27.95 -19.44
N LYS A 129 -10.55 -27.27 -18.88
CA LYS A 129 -9.24 -27.06 -19.55
C LYS A 129 -8.28 -28.24 -19.43
N GLN A 130 -8.60 -29.25 -18.62
CA GLN A 130 -7.80 -30.46 -18.40
C GLN A 130 -8.25 -31.64 -19.27
N THR A 131 -9.37 -31.51 -20.00
CA THR A 131 -9.94 -32.55 -20.89
C THR A 131 -9.71 -32.16 -22.35
#